data_AF-A0A3P8ABL0-F1
#
_entry.id   AF-A0A3P8ABL0-F1
#
_cell.length_a   1.000
_cell.length_b   1.000
_cell.length_c   1.000
_cell.angle_alpha   90.00
_cell.angle_beta   90.00
_cell.angle_gamma   90.00
#
_symmetry.space_group_name_H-M   'P 1'
#
loop_
_entity.id
_entity.type
_entity.pdbx_description
1 polymer ?
#
loop_
_entity_poly.entity_id
_entity_poly.type
_entity_poly.pdbx_seq_one_letter_code
_entity_poly.pdbx_strand_id
1 'polypeptide(L)' 'MFSVFFSFCVCVSQLVVKGTVFARFRPEQKAQLIESLQSVGYFVSMCGDGANDCGALKVAHAGIALSEAEASV' A
#
# COMPACT_ATOMS: atom_id res chain seq x y z
N MET A 1 5.23 -17.22 5.22
CA MET A 1 5.03 -17.87 3.91
C MET A 1 3.65 -18.54 3.91
N PHE A 2 2.66 -17.92 3.26
CA PHE A 2 1.42 -18.58 2.79
C PHE A 2 0.94 -17.72 1.61
N SER A 3 1.14 -18.24 0.40
CA SER A 3 0.71 -17.63 -0.86
C SER A 3 -0.66 -18.20 -1.22
N VAL A 4 -1.67 -17.34 -1.34
CA VAL A 4 -2.93 -17.68 -2.00
C VAL A 4 -3.06 -16.73 -3.18
N PHE A 5 -2.85 -17.27 -4.39
CA PHE A 5 -3.10 -16.58 -5.65
C PHE A 5 -4.60 -16.67 -5.95
N PHE A 6 -5.35 -15.59 -5.74
CA PHE A 6 -6.68 -15.45 -6.34
C PHE A 6 -6.54 -14.77 -7.70
N SER A 7 -6.54 -15.58 -8.76
CA SER A 7 -6.82 -15.10 -10.11
C SER A 7 -8.33 -14.92 -10.22
N PHE A 8 -8.81 -13.68 -10.12
CA PHE A 8 -10.18 -13.33 -10.48
C PHE A 8 -10.15 -12.12 -11.39
N CYS A 9 -10.85 -12.23 -12.53
CA CYS A 9 -11.17 -11.15 -13.45
C CYS A 9 -12.15 -10.16 -12.77
N VAL A 10 -11.69 -9.51 -11.70
CA VAL A 10 -12.37 -8.40 -11.04
C VAL A 10 -11.43 -7.22 -11.18
N CYS A 11 -11.90 -6.13 -11.81
CA CYS A 11 -11.11 -4.92 -11.96
C CYS A 11 -10.57 -4.50 -10.60
N VAL A 12 -9.24 -4.48 -10.46
CA VAL A 12 -8.52 -4.18 -9.21
C VAL A 12 -9.09 -2.92 -8.55
N SER A 13 -9.40 -1.90 -9.35
CA SER A 13 -10.01 -0.62 -8.94
C SER A 13 -11.29 -0.75 -8.10
N GLN A 14 -12.17 -1.74 -8.36
CA GLN A 14 -13.37 -1.93 -7.54
C GLN A 14 -13.10 -2.70 -6.25
N LEU A 15 -12.08 -3.56 -6.26
CA LEU A 15 -11.66 -4.31 -5.08
C LEU A 15 -10.98 -3.37 -4.07
N VAL A 16 -10.11 -2.46 -4.53
CA VAL A 16 -9.42 -1.52 -3.64
C VAL A 16 -10.39 -0.62 -2.86
N VAL A 17 -11.50 -0.22 -3.50
CA VAL A 17 -12.50 0.66 -2.87
C VAL A 17 -13.37 -0.08 -1.85
N LYS A 18 -13.64 -1.38 -2.06
CA LYS A 18 -14.49 -2.19 -1.16
C LYS A 18 -13.69 -2.94 -0.08
N GLY A 19 -12.41 -3.20 -0.33
CA GLY A 19 -11.56 -3.97 0.57
C GLY A 19 -11.10 -3.13 1.77
N THR A 20 -11.31 -3.66 2.97
CA THR A 20 -10.83 -3.02 4.21
C THR A 20 -9.49 -3.61 4.69
N VAL A 21 -9.21 -4.87 4.34
CA VAL A 21 -8.00 -5.58 4.79
C VAL A 21 -7.29 -6.20 3.59
N PHE A 22 -6.03 -5.82 3.41
CA PHE A 22 -5.12 -6.35 2.39
C PHE A 22 -3.94 -7.01 3.10
N ALA A 23 -3.69 -8.29 2.82
CA ALA A 23 -2.66 -9.08 3.51
C ALA A 23 -1.73 -9.78 2.52
N ARG A 24 -0.55 -10.19 2.99
CA ARG A 24 0.47 -10.94 2.22
C ARG A 24 1.05 -10.18 1.01
N PHE A 25 1.04 -8.85 1.06
CA PHE A 25 1.63 -8.01 0.03
C PHE A 25 3.16 -8.05 0.05
N ARG A 26 3.76 -8.13 -1.12
CA ARG A 26 5.17 -7.74 -1.33
C ARG A 26 5.31 -6.22 -1.24
N PRO A 27 6.49 -5.67 -0.90
CA PRO A 27 6.71 -4.23 -0.83
C PRO A 27 6.23 -3.47 -2.08
N GLU A 28 6.49 -4.02 -3.27
CA GLU A 28 6.08 -3.40 -4.54
C GLU A 28 4.56 -3.34 -4.69
N GLN A 29 3.88 -4.40 -4.25
CA GLN A 29 2.42 -4.48 -4.33
C GLN A 29 1.77 -3.46 -3.38
N LYS A 30 2.42 -3.12 -2.25
CA LYS A 30 1.89 -2.08 -1.34
C LYS A 30 1.87 -0.71 -2.01
N ALA A 31 2.91 -0.39 -2.77
CA ALA A 31 2.95 0.85 -3.56
C ALA A 31 1.86 0.84 -4.65
N GLN A 32 1.71 -0.27 -5.39
CA GLN A 32 0.65 -0.41 -6.40
C GLN A 32 -0.76 -0.24 -5.82
N LEU A 33 -0.99 -0.70 -4.58
CA LEU A 33 -2.27 -0.53 -3.89
C LEU A 33 -2.57 0.95 -3.65
N ILE A 34 -1.56 1.71 -3.20
CA ILE A 34 -1.66 3.14 -2.95
C ILE A 34 -1.91 3.88 -4.25
N GLU A 35 -1.15 3.60 -5.31
CA GLU A 35 -1.36 4.20 -6.64
C GLU A 35 -2.76 3.89 -7.18
N SER A 36 -3.24 2.66 -6.98
CA SER A 36 -4.59 2.27 -7.40
C SER A 36 -5.66 3.07 -6.66
N LEU A 37 -5.52 3.30 -5.35
CA LEU A 37 -6.43 4.13 -4.58
C LEU A 37 -6.36 5.61 -4.99
N GLN A 38 -5.16 6.12 -5.25
CA GLN A 38 -4.93 7.48 -5.75
C GLN A 38 -5.55 7.69 -7.14
N SER A 39 -5.47 6.70 -8.03
CA SER A 39 -6.06 6.74 -9.38
C SER A 39 -7.59 6.87 -9.37
N VAL A 40 -8.23 6.48 -8.27
CA VAL A 40 -9.69 6.61 -8.07
C VAL A 40 -10.03 7.97 -7.43
N GLY A 41 -9.03 8.82 -7.15
CA GLY A 41 -9.20 10.16 -6.58
C GLY A 41 -9.14 10.22 -5.05
N TYR A 42 -8.71 9.14 -4.38
CA TYR A 42 -8.57 9.15 -2.92
C TYR A 42 -7.24 9.77 -2.49
N PHE A 43 -7.30 10.59 -1.43
CA PHE A 43 -6.10 11.00 -0.69
C PHE A 43 -5.67 9.89 0.26
N VAL A 44 -4.63 9.15 -0.15
CA VAL A 44 -4.08 8.03 0.61
C VAL A 44 -2.91 8.45 1.50
N SER A 45 -2.97 8.09 2.78
CA SER A 45 -1.85 8.12 3.73
C SER A 45 -1.43 6.70 4.09
N MET A 46 -0.13 6.47 4.29
CA MET A 46 0.40 5.17 4.72
C MET A 46 1.21 5.31 6.00
N CYS A 47 1.05 4.38 6.93
CA CYS A 47 1.90 4.23 8.10
C CYS A 47 2.65 2.89 8.00
N GLY A 48 3.93 2.85 8.35
CA GLY A 48 4.76 1.64 8.24
C GLY A 48 6.07 1.73 9.01
N ASP A 49 6.86 0.66 8.98
CA ASP A 49 8.13 0.53 9.70
C ASP A 49 9.33 1.19 8.97
N GLY A 50 9.09 1.83 7.83
CA GLY A 50 10.11 2.49 7.01
C GLY A 50 10.92 1.53 6.16
N ALA A 51 11.43 0.43 6.71
CA ALA A 51 12.32 -0.49 5.99
C ALA A 51 11.60 -1.34 4.93
N ASN A 52 10.44 -1.91 5.27
CA ASN A 52 9.67 -2.75 4.34
C ASN A 52 8.63 -1.96 3.53
N ASP A 53 8.36 -0.74 3.99
CA ASP A 53 7.29 0.12 3.51
C ASP A 53 7.80 1.37 2.78
N CYS A 54 9.12 1.52 2.57
CA CYS A 54 9.71 2.74 2.01
C CYS A 54 9.09 3.19 0.69
N GLY A 55 8.88 2.25 -0.25
CA GLY A 55 8.30 2.56 -1.55
C GLY A 55 6.87 3.04 -1.43
N ALA A 56 6.09 2.40 -0.56
CA ALA A 56 4.69 2.71 -0.36
C ALA A 56 4.52 4.03 0.46
N LEU A 57 5.39 4.30 1.43
CA LEU A 57 5.44 5.56 2.18
C LEU A 57 5.78 6.75 1.27
N LYS A 58 6.69 6.55 0.31
CA LYS A 58 7.12 7.57 -0.65
C LYS A 58 6.03 7.91 -1.68
N VAL A 59 5.21 6.92 -2.05
CA VAL A 59 4.15 7.10 -3.05
C VAL A 59 2.87 7.66 -2.42
N ALA A 60 2.63 7.41 -1.12
CA ALA A 60 1.52 8.00 -0.40
C ALA A 60 1.59 9.54 -0.39
N HIS A 61 0.43 10.20 -0.32
CA HIS A 61 0.40 11.66 -0.15
C HIS A 61 0.97 12.09 1.20
N ALA A 62 0.82 11.23 2.20
CA ALA A 62 1.45 11.37 3.51
C ALA A 62 1.93 9.99 3.97
N GLY A 63 3.25 9.85 4.12
CA GLY A 63 3.90 8.66 4.67
C GLY A 63 4.36 8.91 6.10
N ILE A 64 3.99 8.04 7.04
CA ILE A 64 4.44 8.08 8.43
C ILE A 64 5.29 6.82 8.70
N ALA A 65 6.57 7.01 8.95
CA ALA A 65 7.45 5.94 9.41
C ALA A 65 7.45 5.87 10.93
N LEU A 66 7.09 4.72 11.49
CA LEU A 66 7.05 4.45 12.93
C LEU A 66 8.36 3.79 13.42
N SER A 67 9.49 4.29 12.93
CA SER A 67 10.84 3.85 13.31
C SER A 67 11.53 4.92 14.17
N GLU A 68 12.36 4.50 15.13
CA GLU A 68 13.21 5.42 15.90
C GLU A 68 14.27 6.12 15.04
N ALA A 69 14.56 5.57 13.85
CA ALA A 69 15.41 6.23 12.88
C ALA A 69 14.62 7.35 12.20
N GLU A 70 14.96 8.58 12.58
CA GLU A 70 14.58 9.86 12.00
C GLU A 70 14.22 9.70 10.52
N ALA A 71 12.93 9.91 10.20
CA ALA A 71 12.44 10.01 8.84
C ALA A 71 13.00 11.30 8.23
N SER A 72 14.28 11.29 7.82
CA SER A 72 14.87 12.35 7.04
C SER A 72 14.21 12.32 5.66
N VAL A 73 13.31 13.29 5.47
CA VAL A 73 12.63 13.62 4.22
C VAL A 73 13.64 13.90 3.11
#